data_AF-A0A960X9C7-F1
#
_entry.id   AF-A0A960X9C7-F1
#
_cell.length_a   1.000
_cell.length_b   1.000
_cell.length_c   1.000
_cell.angle_alpha   90.00
_cell.angle_beta   90.00
_cell.angle_gamma   90.00
#
_symmetry.space_group_name_H-M   'P 1'
#
loop_
_entity.id
_entity.type
_entity.pdbx_description
1 polymer ?
#
loop_
_entity_poly.entity_id
_entity_poly.type
_entity_poly.pdbx_seq_one_letter_code
_entity_poly.pdbx_strand_id
1 'polypeptide(L)'
;MKISYSPYKLRGIEGAILKVQEREHCGYSDIFPLPQLGDPPLKSLLADQKALLWKRSLHFALLDMEAQKMGESISIKLPRCHQLIDSMTQVPTQSISKVKVGICCDSEINWLKKHFSSSKTKLRLDFNLRLSRDSFLSYLEAIKSVLPQIEFIEDPYPFNPGLWEADQDKYHVPFALDYASEKGIGLNNAAPVLILKPLRQEDEPFLSAVTGGQKVIVTSCRDHEIGQWLAAFSAARFPEHITGIFSEGTPQQIPEGLGFGFEKLVQGLRWYSC
;
A
#
# COMPACT_ATOMS: atom_id res chain seq x y z
N MET A 1 -15.88 13.17 -23.38
CA MET A 1 -15.43 12.10 -22.48
C MET A 1 -16.60 11.51 -21.72
N LYS A 2 -16.76 10.19 -21.70
CA LYS A 2 -17.80 9.45 -20.96
C LYS A 2 -17.15 8.70 -19.81
N ILE A 3 -17.77 8.74 -18.63
CA ILE A 3 -17.33 7.97 -17.46
C ILE A 3 -18.40 6.92 -17.14
N SER A 4 -17.96 5.70 -16.90
CA SER A 4 -18.81 4.57 -16.54
C SER A 4 -18.11 3.68 -15.51
N TYR A 5 -18.86 2.81 -14.84
CA TYR A 5 -18.31 1.92 -13.84
C TYR A 5 -18.89 0.50 -13.95
N SER A 6 -18.14 -0.48 -13.48
CA SER A 6 -18.60 -1.87 -13.30
C SER A 6 -18.39 -2.27 -11.84
N PRO A 7 -19.46 -2.49 -11.05
CA PRO A 7 -19.34 -2.81 -9.64
C PRO A 7 -18.79 -4.23 -9.44
N TYR A 8 -18.06 -4.42 -8.35
CA TYR A 8 -17.65 -5.72 -7.86
C TYR A 8 -17.69 -5.74 -6.32
N LYS A 9 -17.54 -6.93 -5.74
CA LYS A 9 -17.45 -7.11 -4.29
C LYS A 9 -16.21 -7.91 -3.94
N LEU A 10 -15.36 -7.34 -3.10
CA LEU A 10 -14.14 -7.98 -2.62
C LEU A 10 -14.16 -8.01 -1.10
N ARG A 11 -14.11 -9.21 -0.52
CA ARG A 11 -14.10 -9.42 0.95
C ARG A 11 -15.24 -8.72 1.68
N GLY A 12 -16.43 -8.73 1.09
CA GLY A 12 -17.62 -8.09 1.68
C GLY A 12 -17.74 -6.59 1.40
N ILE A 13 -16.73 -5.95 0.81
CA ILE A 13 -16.69 -4.52 0.52
C ILE A 13 -17.01 -4.28 -0.96
N GLU A 14 -17.84 -3.28 -1.23
CA GLU A 14 -18.20 -2.88 -2.59
C GLU A 14 -17.12 -1.96 -3.19
N GLY A 15 -16.69 -2.28 -4.40
CA GLY A 15 -15.82 -1.44 -5.24
C GLY A 15 -16.35 -1.39 -6.67
N ALA A 16 -15.64 -0.67 -7.54
CA ALA A 16 -15.94 -0.70 -8.96
C ALA A 16 -14.67 -0.53 -9.80
N ILE A 17 -14.71 -1.05 -11.01
CA ILE A 17 -13.78 -0.63 -12.06
C ILE A 17 -14.35 0.62 -12.70
N LEU A 18 -13.58 1.70 -12.70
CA LEU A 18 -13.88 2.93 -13.41
C LEU A 18 -13.39 2.80 -14.85
N LYS A 19 -14.21 3.25 -15.81
CA LYS A 19 -13.86 3.38 -17.21
C LYS A 19 -14.08 4.81 -17.66
N VAL A 20 -13.01 5.40 -18.21
CA VAL A 20 -13.07 6.65 -18.96
C VAL A 20 -13.01 6.30 -20.44
N GLN A 21 -13.84 6.94 -21.26
CA GLN A 21 -13.87 6.70 -22.70
C GLN A 21 -13.94 8.00 -23.50
N GLU A 22 -13.13 8.07 -24.55
CA GLU A 22 -13.18 9.10 -25.58
C GLU A 22 -13.05 8.45 -26.97
N ARG A 23 -14.12 8.54 -27.77
CA ARG A 23 -14.26 7.81 -29.04
C ARG A 23 -14.02 6.30 -28.84
N GLU A 24 -13.08 5.71 -29.58
CA GLU A 24 -12.66 4.31 -29.45
C GLU A 24 -11.71 4.04 -28.26
N HIS A 25 -11.05 5.06 -27.72
CA HIS A 25 -10.06 4.88 -26.65
C HIS A 25 -10.70 4.80 -25.28
N CYS A 26 -10.24 3.85 -24.47
CA CYS A 26 -10.72 3.62 -23.13
C CYS A 26 -9.55 3.65 -22.14
N GLY A 27 -9.81 3.97 -20.89
CA GLY A 27 -8.86 3.76 -19.83
C GLY A 27 -9.54 3.35 -18.54
N TYR A 28 -8.85 2.55 -17.75
CA TYR A 28 -9.43 1.85 -16.61
C TYR A 28 -8.64 2.11 -15.33
N SER A 29 -9.37 2.15 -14.21
CA SER A 29 -8.78 2.19 -12.88
C SER A 29 -9.69 1.49 -11.89
N ASP A 30 -9.12 1.10 -10.75
CA ASP A 30 -9.90 0.64 -9.62
C ASP A 30 -10.41 1.80 -8.77
N ILE A 31 -11.58 1.62 -8.14
CA ILE A 31 -12.09 2.44 -7.04
C ILE A 31 -12.65 1.53 -5.93
N PHE A 32 -11.87 1.38 -4.85
CA PHE A 32 -12.19 0.47 -3.75
C PHE A 32 -12.18 1.21 -2.39
N PRO A 33 -13.33 1.68 -1.91
CA PRO A 33 -13.42 2.41 -0.64
C PRO A 33 -13.18 1.52 0.58
N LEU A 34 -12.38 2.02 1.52
CA LEU A 34 -12.13 1.42 2.83
C LEU A 34 -12.52 2.43 3.93
N PRO A 35 -13.70 2.26 4.58
CA PRO A 35 -14.15 3.19 5.63
C PRO A 35 -13.15 3.35 6.78
N GLN A 36 -12.38 2.32 7.11
CA GLN A 36 -11.34 2.38 8.14
C GLN A 36 -10.18 3.32 7.78
N LEU A 37 -10.02 3.67 6.50
CA LEU A 37 -9.06 4.68 6.03
C LEU A 37 -9.72 6.05 5.80
N GLY A 38 -10.99 6.22 6.20
CA GLY A 38 -11.74 7.47 6.03
C GLY A 38 -12.42 7.62 4.67
N ASP A 39 -12.44 6.58 3.83
CA ASP A 39 -13.07 6.67 2.52
C ASP A 39 -14.61 6.72 2.62
N PRO A 40 -15.28 7.58 1.83
CA PRO A 40 -16.73 7.52 1.65
C PRO A 40 -17.16 6.18 1.01
N PRO A 41 -18.40 5.71 1.27
CA PRO A 41 -18.97 4.55 0.57
C PRO A 41 -18.98 4.74 -0.96
N LEU A 42 -18.89 3.64 -1.71
CA LEU A 42 -18.83 3.66 -3.19
C LEU A 42 -19.94 4.49 -3.82
N LYS A 43 -21.18 4.33 -3.34
CA LYS A 43 -22.35 5.08 -3.82
C LYS A 43 -22.13 6.60 -3.72
N SER A 44 -21.51 7.07 -2.64
CA SER A 44 -21.21 8.48 -2.42
C SER A 44 -20.09 8.97 -3.34
N LEU A 45 -19.07 8.12 -3.56
CA LEU A 45 -17.97 8.42 -4.48
C LEU A 45 -18.47 8.61 -5.92
N LEU A 46 -19.37 7.74 -6.37
CA LEU A 46 -19.97 7.81 -7.71
C LEU A 46 -20.86 9.05 -7.89
N ALA A 47 -21.55 9.48 -6.83
CA ALA A 47 -22.50 10.59 -6.88
C ALA A 47 -21.85 11.99 -6.79
N ASP A 48 -20.86 12.19 -5.91
CA ASP A 48 -20.29 13.53 -5.65
C ASP A 48 -18.91 13.73 -6.29
N GLN A 49 -18.19 12.67 -6.67
CA GLN A 49 -16.96 12.73 -7.51
C GLN A 49 -15.86 13.71 -7.05
N LYS A 50 -15.89 14.15 -5.79
CA LYS A 50 -14.97 15.14 -5.21
C LYS A 50 -13.92 14.54 -4.29
N ALA A 51 -14.20 13.36 -3.74
CA ALA A 51 -13.30 12.68 -2.82
C ALA A 51 -11.95 12.39 -3.48
N LEU A 52 -10.87 12.41 -2.70
CA LEU A 52 -9.53 12.18 -3.21
C LEU A 52 -9.40 10.81 -3.88
N LEU A 53 -10.00 9.77 -3.31
CA LEU A 53 -10.05 8.43 -3.91
C LEU A 53 -10.66 8.45 -5.33
N TRP A 54 -11.75 9.20 -5.54
CA TRP A 54 -12.32 9.37 -6.88
C TRP A 54 -11.33 10.05 -7.83
N LYS A 55 -10.74 11.16 -7.41
CA LYS A 55 -9.79 11.93 -8.22
C LYS A 55 -8.58 11.10 -8.63
N ARG A 56 -8.05 10.28 -7.71
CA ARG A 56 -6.93 9.38 -7.98
C ARG A 56 -7.33 8.24 -8.92
N SER A 57 -8.48 7.61 -8.73
CA SER A 57 -8.99 6.61 -9.68
C SER A 57 -9.21 7.20 -11.09
N LEU A 58 -9.76 8.41 -11.17
CA LEU A 58 -9.94 9.11 -12.45
C LEU A 58 -8.58 9.42 -13.11
N HIS A 59 -7.60 9.88 -12.33
CA HIS A 59 -6.26 10.16 -12.82
C HIS A 59 -5.61 8.92 -13.48
N PHE A 60 -5.65 7.76 -12.83
CA PHE A 60 -5.08 6.54 -13.41
C PHE A 60 -5.85 6.06 -14.65
N ALA A 61 -7.19 6.16 -14.64
CA ALA A 61 -7.98 5.82 -15.83
C ALA A 61 -7.69 6.76 -17.00
N LEU A 62 -7.39 8.04 -16.74
CA LEU A 62 -6.96 8.99 -17.77
C LEU A 62 -5.57 8.65 -18.30
N LEU A 63 -4.60 8.33 -17.43
CA LEU A 63 -3.27 7.90 -17.87
C LEU A 63 -3.33 6.68 -18.78
N ASP A 64 -4.15 5.69 -18.43
CA ASP A 64 -4.38 4.50 -19.25
C ASP A 64 -4.94 4.86 -20.63
N MET A 65 -5.97 5.70 -20.67
CA MET A 65 -6.61 6.15 -21.90
C MET A 65 -5.65 6.93 -22.81
N GLU A 66 -4.83 7.81 -22.24
CA GLU A 66 -3.86 8.59 -23.01
C GLU A 66 -2.77 7.69 -23.63
N ALA A 67 -2.28 6.69 -22.90
CA ALA A 67 -1.36 5.70 -23.47
C ALA A 67 -2.02 4.89 -24.59
N GLN A 68 -3.30 4.51 -24.46
CA GLN A 68 -4.05 3.87 -25.54
C GLN A 68 -4.20 4.76 -26.78
N LYS A 69 -4.39 6.08 -26.62
CA LYS A 69 -4.44 7.03 -27.74
C LYS A 69 -3.10 7.12 -28.48
N MET A 70 -2.00 7.01 -27.75
CA MET A 70 -0.65 7.01 -28.31
C MET A 70 -0.27 5.66 -28.94
N GLY A 71 -1.06 4.61 -28.73
CA GLY A 71 -0.72 3.25 -29.16
C GLY A 71 0.45 2.66 -28.38
N GLU A 72 0.63 3.11 -27.13
CA GLU A 72 1.75 2.72 -26.26
C GLU A 72 1.31 1.77 -25.16
N SER A 73 2.19 0.84 -24.80
CA SER A 73 2.07 0.02 -23.59
C SER A 73 2.85 0.67 -22.45
N ILE A 74 2.24 0.80 -21.28
CA ILE A 74 2.88 1.28 -20.06
C ILE A 74 3.66 0.12 -19.45
N SER A 75 4.95 0.04 -19.77
CA SER A 75 5.87 -0.92 -19.18
C SER A 75 6.55 -0.36 -17.93
N ILE A 76 6.68 -1.20 -16.90
CA ILE A 76 7.42 -0.87 -15.69
C ILE A 76 8.40 -1.97 -15.35
N LYS A 77 9.48 -1.63 -14.64
CA LYS A 77 10.24 -2.63 -13.90
C LYS A 77 9.47 -2.99 -12.63
N LEU A 78 9.10 -4.27 -12.50
CA LEU A 78 8.34 -4.73 -11.35
C LEU A 78 9.14 -4.51 -10.05
N PRO A 79 8.54 -3.85 -9.03
CA PRO A 79 9.19 -3.66 -7.75
C PRO A 79 9.31 -4.99 -6.98
N ARG A 80 10.19 -5.04 -5.98
CA ARG A 80 10.29 -6.20 -5.07
C ARG A 80 9.00 -6.34 -4.24
N CYS A 81 8.59 -7.57 -3.94
CA CYS A 81 7.40 -7.91 -3.14
C CYS A 81 7.78 -8.70 -1.85
N HIS A 82 6.88 -8.68 -0.86
CA HIS A 82 7.05 -9.30 0.45
C HIS A 82 5.96 -10.32 0.58
N GLN A 83 6.25 -11.34 1.36
CA GLN A 83 5.22 -12.22 1.82
C GLN A 83 4.39 -11.49 2.87
N LEU A 84 3.09 -11.36 2.64
CA LEU A 84 2.17 -10.95 3.69
C LEU A 84 1.82 -12.19 4.51
N ILE A 85 2.14 -12.16 5.80
CA ILE A 85 1.78 -13.21 6.73
C ILE A 85 0.51 -12.77 7.44
N ASP A 86 -0.63 -13.24 6.95
CA ASP A 86 -1.97 -12.90 7.47
C ASP A 86 -2.50 -13.92 8.48
N SER A 87 -1.77 -15.02 8.68
CA SER A 87 -2.05 -16.03 9.70
C SER A 87 -0.75 -16.55 10.32
N MET A 88 -0.75 -16.76 11.65
CA MET A 88 0.37 -17.37 12.38
C MET A 88 0.56 -18.87 12.08
N THR A 89 -0.24 -19.45 11.18
CA THR A 89 -0.01 -20.80 10.63
C THR A 89 0.93 -20.79 9.43
N GLN A 90 1.10 -19.64 8.77
CA GLN A 90 2.02 -19.51 7.64
C GLN A 90 3.46 -19.45 8.13
N VAL A 91 4.40 -19.77 7.23
CA VAL A 91 5.83 -19.74 7.50
C VAL A 91 6.48 -18.74 6.54
N PRO A 92 7.46 -17.95 6.99
CA PRO A 92 8.24 -17.08 6.11
C PRO A 92 8.97 -17.90 5.04
N THR A 93 8.73 -17.61 3.77
CA THR A 93 9.36 -18.24 2.60
C THR A 93 10.13 -17.24 1.73
N GLN A 94 9.86 -15.94 1.88
CA GLN A 94 10.56 -14.88 1.16
C GLN A 94 11.69 -14.28 1.99
N SER A 95 12.54 -13.49 1.32
CA SER A 95 13.62 -12.74 1.97
C SER A 95 13.09 -11.65 2.89
N ILE A 96 11.86 -11.18 2.66
CA ILE A 96 11.20 -10.17 3.48
C ILE A 96 9.72 -10.52 3.69
N SER A 97 9.25 -10.42 4.93
CA SER A 97 7.87 -10.71 5.32
C SER A 97 7.26 -9.54 6.08
N LYS A 98 5.98 -9.26 5.82
CA LYS A 98 5.16 -8.33 6.59
C LYS A 98 4.18 -9.10 7.45
N VAL A 99 4.13 -8.81 8.76
CA VAL A 99 3.27 -9.49 9.73
C VAL A 99 2.41 -8.45 10.44
N LYS A 100 1.10 -8.69 10.50
CA LYS A 100 0.20 -7.87 11.31
C LYS A 100 0.17 -8.38 12.74
N VAL A 101 0.38 -7.48 13.70
CA VAL A 101 0.51 -7.80 15.13
C VAL A 101 -0.37 -6.90 15.99
N GLY A 102 -0.34 -7.10 17.30
CA GLY A 102 -1.09 -6.35 18.29
C GLY A 102 -2.52 -6.83 18.53
N ILE A 103 -2.93 -8.00 17.99
CA ILE A 103 -4.24 -8.60 18.29
C ILE A 103 -4.13 -9.57 19.47
N CYS A 104 -3.18 -10.50 19.37
CA CYS A 104 -2.98 -11.56 20.37
C CYS A 104 -1.49 -11.65 20.70
N CYS A 105 -1.02 -10.68 21.47
CA CYS A 105 0.39 -10.40 21.68
C CYS A 105 1.20 -11.65 22.09
N ASP A 106 0.74 -12.44 23.06
CA ASP A 106 1.48 -13.61 23.54
C ASP A 106 1.73 -14.66 22.44
N SER A 107 0.71 -14.94 21.63
CA SER A 107 0.82 -15.89 20.52
C SER A 107 1.74 -15.36 19.42
N GLU A 108 1.63 -14.07 19.11
CA GLU A 108 2.44 -13.38 18.11
C GLU A 108 3.91 -13.33 18.53
N ILE A 109 4.20 -12.98 19.79
CA ILE A 109 5.55 -12.93 20.36
C ILE A 109 6.23 -14.30 20.24
N ASN A 110 5.54 -15.36 20.65
CA ASN A 110 6.07 -16.72 20.58
C ASN A 110 6.33 -17.15 19.14
N TRP A 111 5.42 -16.82 18.23
CA TRP A 111 5.57 -17.11 16.81
C TRP A 111 6.74 -16.33 16.18
N LEU A 112 6.86 -15.04 16.46
CA LEU A 112 7.97 -14.20 15.99
C LEU A 112 9.31 -14.74 16.48
N LYS A 113 9.42 -15.10 17.76
CA LYS A 113 10.64 -15.68 18.32
C LYS A 113 11.03 -16.96 17.59
N LYS A 114 10.07 -17.86 17.38
CA LYS A 114 10.25 -19.15 16.72
C LYS A 114 10.75 -19.00 15.28
N HIS A 115 10.21 -18.03 14.54
CA HIS A 115 10.46 -17.92 13.10
C HIS A 115 11.53 -16.91 12.69
N PHE A 116 11.85 -15.92 13.53
CA PHE A 116 12.73 -14.82 13.15
C PHE A 116 13.99 -14.63 14.00
N SER A 117 14.08 -15.16 15.24
CA SER A 117 15.24 -14.88 16.10
C SER A 117 16.59 -15.30 15.50
N SER A 118 16.60 -16.32 14.64
CA SER A 118 17.77 -16.82 13.92
C SER A 118 17.63 -16.79 12.39
N SER A 119 16.59 -16.12 11.88
CA SER A 119 16.33 -16.06 10.44
C SER A 119 17.18 -15.00 9.74
N LYS A 120 17.45 -15.20 8.45
CA LYS A 120 17.98 -14.16 7.55
C LYS A 120 16.89 -13.31 6.91
N THR A 121 15.62 -13.71 7.06
CA THR A 121 14.46 -12.99 6.53
C THR A 121 14.28 -11.68 7.29
N LYS A 122 14.13 -10.57 6.56
CA LYS A 122 13.76 -9.27 7.15
C LYS A 122 12.28 -9.22 7.44
N LEU A 123 11.92 -8.49 8.50
CA LEU A 123 10.59 -8.46 9.05
C LEU A 123 10.05 -7.04 9.08
N ARG A 124 8.81 -6.87 8.64
CA ARG A 124 8.05 -5.63 8.80
C ARG A 124 6.87 -5.94 9.71
N LEU A 125 6.79 -5.23 10.83
CA LEU A 125 5.67 -5.39 11.76
C LEU A 125 4.67 -4.27 11.52
N ASP A 126 3.38 -4.60 11.46
CA ASP A 126 2.32 -3.62 11.30
C ASP A 126 1.31 -3.78 12.44
N PHE A 127 1.31 -2.80 13.34
CA PHE A 127 0.44 -2.77 14.52
C PHE A 127 -0.93 -2.14 14.22
N ASN A 128 -1.10 -1.44 13.09
CA ASN A 128 -2.33 -0.71 12.76
C ASN A 128 -2.87 0.13 13.94
N LEU A 129 -1.99 0.81 14.70
CA LEU A 129 -2.34 1.63 15.87
C LEU A 129 -3.07 0.87 17.00
N ARG A 130 -2.91 -0.45 17.12
CA ARG A 130 -3.66 -1.27 18.08
C ARG A 130 -3.23 -1.14 19.53
N LEU A 131 -1.99 -0.72 19.77
CA LEU A 131 -1.42 -0.68 21.12
C LEU A 131 -1.29 0.76 21.64
N SER A 132 -1.33 0.88 22.96
CA SER A 132 -0.79 2.06 23.64
C SER A 132 0.73 2.06 23.55
N ARG A 133 1.38 3.22 23.77
CA ARG A 133 2.84 3.29 23.84
C ARG A 133 3.41 2.31 24.86
N ASP A 134 2.88 2.28 26.09
CA ASP A 134 3.42 1.41 27.15
C ASP A 134 3.28 -0.08 26.81
N SER A 135 2.15 -0.47 26.22
CA SER A 135 1.94 -1.84 25.73
C SER A 135 2.89 -2.20 24.60
N PHE A 136 3.12 -1.28 23.67
CA PHE A 136 4.07 -1.46 22.57
C PHE A 136 5.52 -1.57 23.07
N LEU A 137 5.94 -0.73 24.02
CA LEU A 137 7.28 -0.82 24.60
C LEU A 137 7.50 -2.16 25.32
N SER A 138 6.48 -2.62 26.05
CA SER A 138 6.49 -3.96 26.67
C SER A 138 6.60 -5.08 25.62
N TYR A 139 5.91 -4.92 24.49
CA TYR A 139 5.99 -5.85 23.36
C TYR A 139 7.41 -5.90 22.78
N LEU A 140 8.06 -4.75 22.57
CA LEU A 140 9.44 -4.68 22.05
C LEU A 140 10.44 -5.37 22.98
N GLU A 141 10.34 -5.17 24.29
CA GLU A 141 11.17 -5.90 25.26
C GLU A 141 10.94 -7.41 25.15
N ALA A 142 9.68 -7.83 25.01
CA ALA A 142 9.34 -9.24 24.88
C ALA A 142 9.93 -9.86 23.60
N ILE A 143 10.08 -9.11 22.50
CA ILE A 143 10.66 -9.58 21.23
C ILE A 143 12.09 -9.11 20.99
N LYS A 144 12.85 -8.77 22.03
CA LYS A 144 14.22 -8.23 21.90
C LYS A 144 15.15 -9.06 21.00
N SER A 145 15.01 -10.39 21.01
CA SER A 145 15.79 -11.30 20.16
C SER A 145 15.46 -11.21 18.66
N VAL A 146 14.32 -10.63 18.31
CA VAL A 146 13.81 -10.49 16.94
C VAL A 146 14.15 -9.12 16.34
N LEU A 147 14.40 -8.09 17.17
CA LEU A 147 14.67 -6.71 16.73
C LEU A 147 15.74 -6.61 15.61
N PRO A 148 16.85 -7.36 15.61
CA PRO A 148 17.85 -7.29 14.54
C PRO A 148 17.33 -7.66 13.14
N GLN A 149 16.20 -8.38 13.07
CA GLN A 149 15.57 -8.75 11.81
C GLN A 149 14.48 -7.79 11.37
N ILE A 150 14.04 -6.88 12.24
CA ILE A 150 13.02 -5.90 11.90
C ILE A 150 13.63 -4.84 10.99
N GLU A 151 13.05 -4.68 9.80
CA GLU A 151 13.37 -3.61 8.87
C GLU A 151 12.73 -2.28 9.31
N PHE A 152 11.45 -2.35 9.72
CA PHE A 152 10.73 -1.25 10.37
C PHE A 152 9.44 -1.74 11.03
N ILE A 153 8.84 -0.87 11.85
CA ILE A 153 7.54 -1.08 12.50
C ILE A 153 6.55 -0.01 12.03
N GLU A 154 5.47 -0.43 11.37
CA GLU A 154 4.36 0.44 10.95
C GLU A 154 3.39 0.70 12.11
N ASP A 155 3.10 1.98 12.31
CA ASP A 155 2.01 2.49 13.16
C ASP A 155 1.91 1.79 14.54
N PRO A 156 2.99 1.80 15.34
CA PRO A 156 3.05 1.08 16.63
C PRO A 156 1.98 1.54 17.62
N TYR A 157 1.74 2.85 17.66
CA TYR A 157 0.77 3.57 18.48
C TYR A 157 0.56 4.97 17.85
N PRO A 158 -0.41 5.80 18.28
CA PRO A 158 -0.68 7.11 17.66
C PRO A 158 0.57 7.97 17.43
N PHE A 159 0.70 8.52 16.23
CA PHE A 159 1.89 9.27 15.81
C PHE A 159 2.15 10.50 16.71
N ASN A 160 3.32 10.52 17.32
CA ASN A 160 3.86 11.66 18.04
C ASN A 160 5.35 11.77 17.69
N PRO A 161 5.81 12.84 17.03
CA PRO A 161 7.17 12.91 16.52
C PRO A 161 8.24 12.71 17.60
N GLY A 162 8.11 13.40 18.73
CA GLY A 162 9.10 13.33 19.81
C GLY A 162 9.14 11.98 20.51
N LEU A 163 7.98 11.33 20.70
CA LEU A 163 7.94 9.99 21.30
C LEU A 163 8.46 8.92 20.34
N TRP A 164 8.11 8.99 19.06
CA TRP A 164 8.58 8.05 18.05
C TRP A 164 10.09 8.18 17.84
N GLU A 165 10.64 9.39 17.75
CA GLU A 165 12.09 9.62 17.70
C GLU A 165 12.79 9.00 18.91
N ALA A 166 12.34 9.32 20.13
CA ALA A 166 12.95 8.79 21.36
C ALA A 166 12.89 7.26 21.46
N ASP A 167 11.78 6.64 21.05
CA ASP A 167 11.62 5.18 21.11
C ASP A 167 12.45 4.49 20.01
N GLN A 168 12.52 5.05 18.80
CA GLN A 168 13.39 4.51 17.75
C GLN A 168 14.87 4.57 18.15
N ASP A 169 15.32 5.67 18.75
CA ASP A 169 16.68 5.82 19.26
C ASP A 169 16.99 4.79 20.34
N LYS A 170 16.03 4.52 21.24
CA LYS A 170 16.18 3.54 22.32
C LYS A 170 16.30 2.11 21.81
N TYR A 171 15.50 1.72 20.82
CA TYR A 171 15.41 0.34 20.34
C TYR A 171 16.23 0.07 19.08
N HIS A 172 16.76 1.11 18.43
CA HIS A 172 17.47 1.05 17.15
C HIS A 172 16.66 0.35 16.04
N VAL A 173 15.34 0.58 16.02
CA VAL A 173 14.43 0.04 15.01
C VAL A 173 13.67 1.20 14.37
N PRO A 174 13.73 1.37 13.03
CA PRO A 174 12.98 2.42 12.35
C PRO A 174 11.47 2.22 12.45
N PHE A 175 10.72 3.31 12.59
CA PHE A 175 9.27 3.31 12.50
C PHE A 175 8.81 3.81 11.14
N ALA A 176 7.65 3.29 10.72
CA ALA A 176 6.99 3.63 9.48
C ALA A 176 5.61 4.22 9.79
N LEU A 177 5.26 5.31 9.10
CA LEU A 177 3.96 5.96 9.22
C LEU A 177 3.08 5.61 8.02
N ASP A 178 1.91 5.00 8.27
CA ASP A 178 0.95 4.61 7.21
C ASP A 178 -0.37 5.41 7.28
N TYR A 179 -1.05 5.44 8.42
CA TYR A 179 -2.34 6.14 8.52
C TYR A 179 -2.27 7.64 8.22
N ALA A 180 -1.14 8.29 8.51
CA ALA A 180 -0.97 9.72 8.39
C ALA A 180 0.35 10.10 7.70
N SER A 181 0.80 9.32 6.72
CA SER A 181 2.14 9.42 6.12
C SER A 181 2.54 10.83 5.70
N GLU A 182 1.60 11.62 5.17
CA GLU A 182 1.86 13.01 4.77
C GLU A 182 2.32 13.89 5.94
N LYS A 183 1.85 13.63 7.17
CA LYS A 183 2.28 14.33 8.39
C LYS A 183 3.72 14.00 8.78
N GLY A 184 4.26 12.90 8.28
CA GLY A 184 5.64 12.48 8.52
C GLY A 184 6.64 13.11 7.54
N ILE A 185 6.19 13.78 6.48
CA ILE A 185 7.08 14.39 5.47
C ILE A 185 7.96 15.46 6.12
N GLY A 186 9.27 15.35 5.92
CA GLY A 186 10.30 16.20 6.53
C GLY A 186 10.72 15.78 7.93
N LEU A 187 9.97 14.88 8.60
CA LEU A 187 10.24 14.43 9.97
C LEU A 187 11.09 13.15 9.98
N ASN A 188 12.30 13.24 9.43
CA ASN A 188 13.18 12.10 9.17
C ASN A 188 13.50 11.26 10.42
N ASN A 189 13.73 11.91 11.56
CA ASN A 189 14.07 11.20 12.80
C ASN A 189 12.85 10.50 13.42
N ALA A 190 11.66 11.08 13.25
CA ALA A 190 10.42 10.55 13.84
C ALA A 190 9.73 9.52 12.94
N ALA A 191 9.83 9.68 11.62
CA ALA A 191 9.21 8.81 10.62
C ALA A 191 10.17 8.62 9.44
N PRO A 192 11.28 7.88 9.62
CA PRO A 192 12.26 7.64 8.56
C PRO A 192 11.68 6.84 7.39
N VAL A 193 10.55 6.15 7.60
CA VAL A 193 9.83 5.40 6.56
C VAL A 193 8.40 5.91 6.44
N LEU A 194 7.95 6.19 5.22
CA LEU A 194 6.57 6.60 4.92
C LEU A 194 5.90 5.56 4.02
N ILE A 195 4.65 5.21 4.30
CA ILE A 195 3.86 4.34 3.44
C ILE A 195 3.01 5.20 2.48
N LEU A 196 3.13 4.95 1.18
CA LEU A 196 2.34 5.60 0.14
C LEU A 196 1.28 4.63 -0.39
N LYS A 197 0.01 5.09 -0.43
CA LYS A 197 -1.14 4.40 -1.04
C LYS A 197 -1.62 5.21 -2.25
N PRO A 198 -1.18 4.88 -3.49
CA PRO A 198 -1.36 5.77 -4.64
C PRO A 198 -2.82 6.06 -5.04
N LEU A 199 -3.76 5.15 -4.75
CA LEU A 199 -5.18 5.41 -4.95
C LEU A 199 -5.79 6.40 -3.95
N ARG A 200 -5.06 6.78 -2.90
CA ARG A 200 -5.52 7.68 -1.83
C ARG A 200 -4.63 8.90 -1.62
N GLN A 201 -3.44 8.89 -2.19
CA GLN A 201 -2.41 9.90 -1.96
C GLN A 201 -1.73 10.25 -3.28
N GLU A 202 -1.26 11.48 -3.40
CA GLU A 202 -0.47 11.96 -4.54
C GLU A 202 1.00 11.61 -4.36
N ASP A 203 1.72 11.46 -5.48
CA ASP A 203 3.10 10.96 -5.48
C ASP A 203 4.10 12.10 -5.14
N GLU A 204 3.84 13.32 -5.61
CA GLU A 204 4.72 14.49 -5.51
C GLU A 204 5.20 14.82 -4.07
N PRO A 205 4.34 14.81 -3.03
CA PRO A 205 4.81 15.02 -1.65
C PRO A 205 5.84 13.98 -1.20
N PHE A 206 5.67 12.72 -1.65
CA PHE A 206 6.55 11.62 -1.27
C PHE A 206 7.86 11.62 -2.05
N LEU A 207 7.88 12.11 -3.30
CA LEU A 207 9.12 12.35 -4.04
C LEU A 207 10.00 13.40 -3.32
N SER A 208 9.37 14.42 -2.75
CA SER A 208 10.06 15.41 -1.92
C SER A 208 10.62 14.78 -0.64
N ALA A 209 9.87 13.90 0.02
CA ALA A 209 10.32 13.15 1.19
C ALA A 209 11.57 12.28 0.88
N VAL A 210 11.59 11.62 -0.28
CA VAL A 210 12.75 10.85 -0.76
C VAL A 210 13.97 11.75 -0.93
N THR A 211 13.80 12.92 -1.55
CA THR A 211 14.88 13.90 -1.72
C THR A 211 15.40 14.42 -0.37
N GLY A 212 14.52 14.47 0.63
CA GLY A 212 14.84 14.82 2.01
C GLY A 212 15.50 13.71 2.84
N GLY A 213 15.69 12.51 2.28
CA GLY A 213 16.35 11.38 2.95
C GLY A 213 15.42 10.32 3.53
N GLN A 214 14.09 10.49 3.44
CA GLN A 214 13.13 9.50 3.93
C GLN A 214 12.99 8.32 2.96
N LYS A 215 12.72 7.15 3.51
CA LYS A 215 12.34 5.96 2.76
C LYS A 215 10.85 5.99 2.45
N VAL A 216 10.45 5.67 1.23
CA VAL A 216 9.03 5.57 0.85
C VAL A 216 8.71 4.14 0.43
N ILE A 217 7.69 3.53 1.04
CA ILE A 217 7.21 2.20 0.66
C ILE A 217 5.82 2.35 0.04
N VAL A 218 5.69 2.00 -1.23
CA VAL A 218 4.40 2.00 -1.92
C VAL A 218 3.67 0.70 -1.64
N THR A 219 2.41 0.79 -1.23
CA THR A 219 1.55 -0.37 -0.95
C THR A 219 0.18 -0.21 -1.61
N SER A 220 -0.45 -1.35 -1.91
CA SER A 220 -1.86 -1.39 -2.28
C SER A 220 -2.73 -1.60 -1.03
N CYS A 221 -4.03 -1.37 -1.16
CA CYS A 221 -4.98 -1.59 -0.06
C CYS A 221 -5.65 -2.98 -0.13
N ARG A 222 -4.99 -3.94 -0.79
CA ARG A 222 -5.57 -5.25 -1.16
C ARG A 222 -6.87 -5.05 -1.97
N ASP A 223 -6.85 -4.06 -2.83
CA ASP A 223 -7.89 -3.70 -3.78
C ASP A 223 -7.95 -4.72 -4.94
N HIS A 224 -8.75 -4.42 -5.97
CA HIS A 224 -8.80 -5.21 -7.19
C HIS A 224 -7.39 -5.35 -7.82
N GLU A 225 -7.17 -6.36 -8.65
CA GLU A 225 -5.89 -6.58 -9.35
C GLU A 225 -5.41 -5.32 -10.10
N ILE A 226 -6.35 -4.56 -10.69
CA ILE A 226 -6.08 -3.25 -11.29
C ILE A 226 -5.47 -2.29 -10.27
N GLY A 227 -6.07 -2.12 -9.08
CA GLY A 227 -5.55 -1.24 -8.03
C GLY A 227 -4.16 -1.65 -7.55
N GLN A 228 -3.90 -2.95 -7.49
CA GLN A 228 -2.57 -3.49 -7.20
C GLN A 228 -1.58 -3.18 -8.31
N TRP A 229 -1.99 -3.26 -9.57
CA TRP A 229 -1.14 -2.86 -10.70
C TRP A 229 -0.78 -1.37 -10.65
N LEU A 230 -1.75 -0.51 -10.35
CA LEU A 230 -1.53 0.94 -10.26
C LEU A 230 -0.57 1.31 -9.12
N ALA A 231 -0.62 0.58 -8.00
CA ALA A 231 0.36 0.73 -6.94
C ALA A 231 1.76 0.26 -7.38
N ALA A 232 1.88 -0.81 -8.16
CA ALA A 232 3.17 -1.25 -8.71
C ALA A 232 3.73 -0.23 -9.71
N PHE A 233 2.88 0.31 -10.58
CA PHE A 233 3.23 1.39 -11.50
C PHE A 233 3.76 2.62 -10.76
N SER A 234 3.06 3.04 -9.70
CA SER A 234 3.50 4.18 -8.90
C SER A 234 4.84 3.89 -8.21
N ALA A 235 5.03 2.67 -7.69
CA ALA A 235 6.28 2.24 -7.06
C ALA A 235 7.49 2.33 -8.00
N ALA A 236 7.31 2.00 -9.28
CA ALA A 236 8.37 2.04 -10.29
C ALA A 236 8.86 3.46 -10.62
N ARG A 237 8.12 4.50 -10.23
CA ARG A 237 8.51 5.91 -10.39
C ARG A 237 9.48 6.38 -9.30
N PHE A 238 9.67 5.58 -8.24
CA PHE A 238 10.60 5.90 -7.17
C PHE A 238 11.93 5.14 -7.33
N PRO A 239 13.07 5.68 -6.85
CA PRO A 239 14.36 5.01 -6.93
C PRO A 239 14.38 3.64 -6.20
N GLU A 240 14.83 2.59 -6.90
CA GLU A 240 14.76 1.17 -6.45
C GLU A 240 15.50 0.84 -5.15
N HIS A 241 16.44 1.68 -4.73
CA HIS A 241 17.22 1.50 -3.50
C HIS A 241 16.51 2.10 -2.28
N ILE A 242 15.44 2.86 -2.51
CA ILE A 242 14.66 3.57 -1.49
C ILE A 242 13.28 2.94 -1.33
N THR A 243 12.79 2.21 -2.33
CA THR A 243 11.39 1.76 -2.35
C THR A 243 11.19 0.30 -2.69
N GLY A 244 10.02 -0.18 -2.25
CA GLY A 244 9.39 -1.41 -2.69
C GLY A 244 9.54 -2.53 -1.69
N ILE A 245 8.50 -2.74 -0.87
CA ILE A 245 7.98 -4.10 -0.79
C ILE A 245 6.44 -4.15 -0.69
N PHE A 246 5.86 -4.74 -1.74
CA PHE A 246 4.44 -4.93 -2.04
C PHE A 246 3.80 -6.11 -1.29
N SER A 247 2.47 -6.10 -1.08
CA SER A 247 1.72 -7.20 -0.46
C SER A 247 1.41 -8.36 -1.42
N GLU A 248 1.37 -9.60 -0.91
CA GLU A 248 0.88 -10.76 -1.68
C GLU A 248 -0.48 -10.52 -2.36
N GLY A 249 -0.60 -11.00 -3.62
CA GLY A 249 -1.70 -10.71 -4.55
C GLY A 249 -1.29 -9.91 -5.78
N THR A 250 -0.04 -9.41 -5.81
CA THR A 250 0.51 -8.59 -6.89
C THR A 250 0.60 -9.36 -8.21
N PRO A 251 0.38 -8.68 -9.34
CA PRO A 251 0.71 -9.19 -10.67
C PRO A 251 2.16 -9.70 -10.72
N GLN A 252 2.32 -10.99 -10.99
CA GLN A 252 3.62 -11.62 -11.24
C GLN A 252 4.17 -11.28 -12.64
N GLN A 253 3.33 -10.67 -13.48
CA GLN A 253 3.60 -10.43 -14.88
C GLN A 253 3.04 -9.06 -15.29
N ILE A 254 3.69 -8.47 -16.30
CA ILE A 254 3.22 -7.25 -16.93
C ILE A 254 2.04 -7.61 -17.85
N PRO A 255 0.87 -6.95 -17.73
CA PRO A 255 -0.27 -7.22 -18.57
C PRO A 255 0.08 -6.89 -20.02
N GLU A 256 -0.37 -7.74 -20.92
CA GLU A 256 -0.22 -7.55 -22.35
C GLU A 256 -1.34 -6.63 -22.85
N GLY A 257 -1.00 -5.61 -23.63
CA GLY A 257 -1.99 -4.73 -24.25
C GLY A 257 -1.52 -3.28 -24.36
N LEU A 258 -2.42 -2.39 -24.74
CA LEU A 258 -2.15 -0.95 -24.77
C LEU A 258 -2.49 -0.33 -23.41
N GLY A 259 -1.91 0.83 -23.13
CA GLY A 259 -1.96 1.41 -21.79
C GLY A 259 -1.42 0.44 -20.75
N PHE A 260 -2.15 0.21 -19.68
CA PHE A 260 -1.79 -0.77 -18.65
C PHE A 260 -2.09 -2.23 -19.02
N GLY A 261 -2.70 -2.51 -20.18
CA GLY A 261 -2.98 -3.88 -20.63
C GLY A 261 -4.15 -4.57 -19.90
N PHE A 262 -5.14 -3.80 -19.43
CA PHE A 262 -6.27 -4.33 -18.65
C PHE A 262 -7.40 -4.95 -19.48
N GLU A 263 -7.26 -5.04 -20.81
CA GLU A 263 -8.34 -5.44 -21.73
C GLU A 263 -8.91 -6.81 -21.39
N LYS A 264 -8.05 -7.78 -21.04
CA LYS A 264 -8.47 -9.13 -20.62
C LYS A 264 -9.25 -9.10 -19.30
N LEU A 265 -8.87 -8.22 -18.36
CA LEU A 265 -9.51 -8.12 -17.03
C LEU A 265 -10.90 -7.48 -17.10
N VAL A 266 -11.13 -6.61 -18.08
CA VAL A 266 -12.38 -5.86 -18.22
C VAL A 266 -13.32 -6.45 -19.29
N GLN A 267 -12.89 -7.49 -19.99
CA GLN A 267 -13.69 -8.16 -21.00
C GLN A 267 -14.96 -8.76 -20.39
N GLY A 268 -16.11 -8.47 -20.99
CA GLY A 268 -17.41 -9.00 -20.55
C GLY A 268 -18.02 -8.29 -19.33
N LEU A 269 -17.36 -7.27 -18.77
CA LEU A 269 -17.94 -6.47 -17.70
C LEU A 269 -19.15 -5.66 -18.18
N ARG A 270 -20.13 -5.50 -17.29
CA ARG A 270 -21.31 -4.66 -17.52
C ARG A 270 -21.07 -3.26 -16.99
N TRP A 271 -21.25 -2.28 -17.87
CA TRP A 271 -20.98 -0.87 -17.57
C TRP A 271 -22.26 -0.08 -17.26
N TYR A 272 -22.19 0.76 -16.23
CA TYR A 272 -23.22 1.69 -15.82
C TYR A 272 -22.67 3.12 -15.92
N SER A 273 -23.51 4.09 -16.30
CA SER A 273 -23.08 5.50 -16.30
C SER A 273 -22.86 5.99 -14.87
N CYS A 274 -21.79 6.77 -14.67
CA CYS A 274 -21.62 7.53 -13.43
C CYS A 274 -22.58 8.73 -13.39
#